data_AF-A0A9X1RV65-F1
#
_entry.id   AF-A0A9X1RV65-F1
#
_cell.length_a   1.000
_cell.length_b   1.000
_cell.length_c   1.000
_cell.angle_alpha   90.00
_cell.angle_beta   90.00
_cell.angle_gamma   90.00
#
_symmetry.space_group_name_H-M   'P 1'
#
loop_
_entity.id
_entity.type
_entity.pdbx_description
1 polymer ?
#
loop_
_entity_poly.entity_id
_entity_poly.type
_entity_poly.pdbx_seq_one_letter_code
_entity_poly.pdbx_strand_id
1 'polypeptide(L)'
;MGGTVFRTALDGKFFSIPRGVLAQTIFDTINDRVEVLYGTSIQSLVQNPRDVVVELSTGQRRHFDLLIGADGLHSQVRELVFGGEAQFEKYLGYVAASFVANGYPHRDEATYVSFARPGRQISRYAMREGLSAFLLVFAETGKPAIAVHDVAAQKARLRTRFAHDGWETPEILARLDTAHELYFDTVSQIRMPGWTRGRTALVGDAAYSPSLLAGAGAAFAMLGAYTLARELHAADGDFARAFPAYEDRLRAFILRQQDAAVRFAGSFTPRSPMGLLLRHGVVNLMNVTQIGAWLARRMLGDTFPFPDDHLR
;
A
#
# COMPACT_ATOMS: atom_id res chain seq x y z
N MET A 1 -17.98 4.88 8.23
CA MET A 1 -18.28 4.84 6.79
C MET A 1 -18.72 3.45 6.41
N GLY A 2 -19.89 3.31 5.79
CA GLY A 2 -20.38 2.02 5.31
C GLY A 2 -19.90 1.74 3.88
N GLY A 3 -19.56 0.48 3.58
CA GLY A 3 -19.16 0.05 2.22
C GLY A 3 -20.20 0.36 1.13
N THR A 4 -21.45 0.60 1.52
CA THR A 4 -22.56 0.99 0.64
C THR A 4 -22.33 2.32 -0.09
N VAL A 5 -21.72 3.34 0.54
CA VAL A 5 -21.50 4.65 -0.11
C VAL A 5 -20.51 4.52 -1.27
N PHE A 6 -19.41 3.79 -1.06
CA PHE A 6 -18.42 3.53 -2.10
C PHE A 6 -18.94 2.63 -3.21
N ARG A 7 -19.71 1.60 -2.86
CA ARG A 7 -20.35 0.71 -3.84
C ARG A 7 -21.35 1.48 -4.71
N THR A 8 -22.14 2.39 -4.14
CA THR A 8 -23.06 3.25 -4.91
C THR A 8 -22.32 4.29 -5.75
N ALA A 9 -21.22 4.87 -5.25
CA ALA A 9 -20.43 5.85 -5.99
C ALA A 9 -19.76 5.26 -7.23
N LEU A 10 -19.35 3.99 -7.17
CA LEU A 10 -18.64 3.24 -8.21
C LEU A 10 -19.53 2.23 -8.95
N ASP A 11 -20.84 2.44 -8.96
CA ASP A 11 -21.83 1.63 -9.71
C ASP A 11 -21.70 0.11 -9.49
N GLY A 12 -21.42 -0.30 -8.24
CA GLY A 12 -21.26 -1.70 -7.86
C GLY A 12 -19.85 -2.27 -8.06
N LYS A 13 -18.94 -1.57 -8.74
CA LYS A 13 -17.59 -2.04 -9.10
C LYS A 13 -16.54 -1.83 -8.00
N PHE A 14 -16.96 -1.89 -6.74
CA PHE A 14 -16.07 -1.77 -5.59
C PHE A 14 -16.27 -2.94 -4.63
N PHE A 15 -15.18 -3.65 -4.34
CA PHE A 15 -15.14 -4.67 -3.32
C PHE A 15 -13.81 -4.61 -2.56
N SER A 16 -13.83 -5.11 -1.32
CA SER A 16 -12.64 -5.28 -0.50
C SER A 16 -12.36 -6.76 -0.34
N ILE A 17 -11.10 -7.15 -0.47
CA ILE A 17 -10.61 -8.51 -0.31
C ILE A 17 -9.38 -8.49 0.61
N PRO A 18 -9.21 -9.46 1.52
CA PRO A 18 -7.99 -9.56 2.30
C PRO A 18 -6.77 -9.73 1.39
N ARG A 19 -5.67 -9.02 1.71
CA ARG A 19 -4.42 -9.07 0.92
C ARG A 19 -3.92 -10.50 0.70
N GLY A 20 -3.91 -11.32 1.75
CA GLY A 20 -3.45 -12.71 1.68
C GLY A 20 -4.29 -13.55 0.73
N VAL A 21 -5.61 -13.37 0.72
CA VAL A 21 -6.51 -14.07 -0.21
C VAL A 21 -6.24 -13.64 -1.65
N LEU A 22 -6.10 -12.34 -1.92
CA LEU A 22 -5.75 -11.85 -3.27
C LEU A 22 -4.41 -12.41 -3.76
N ALA A 23 -3.38 -12.39 -2.91
CA ALA A 23 -2.06 -12.92 -3.25
C ALA A 23 -2.11 -14.42 -3.53
N GLN A 24 -2.81 -15.18 -2.68
CA GLN A 24 -3.01 -16.63 -2.87
C GLN A 24 -3.75 -16.91 -4.17
N THR A 25 -4.85 -16.19 -4.46
CA THR A 25 -5.60 -16.37 -5.71
C THR A 25 -4.72 -16.11 -6.93
N ILE A 26 -3.91 -15.05 -6.92
CA ILE A 26 -2.97 -14.79 -8.03
C ILE A 26 -1.96 -15.93 -8.16
N PHE A 27 -1.35 -16.36 -7.05
CA PHE A 27 -0.37 -17.45 -7.04
C PHE A 27 -0.96 -18.75 -7.58
N ASP A 28 -2.15 -19.14 -7.14
CA ASP A 28 -2.85 -20.35 -7.59
C ASP A 28 -3.11 -20.36 -9.10
N THR A 29 -3.19 -19.19 -9.75
CA THR A 29 -3.35 -19.13 -11.21
C THR A 29 -2.06 -19.39 -11.98
N ILE A 30 -0.88 -19.26 -11.37
CA ILE A 30 0.42 -19.31 -12.08
C ILE A 30 1.39 -20.37 -11.54
N ASN A 31 1.09 -20.99 -10.39
CA ASN A 31 2.03 -21.85 -9.67
C ASN A 31 2.49 -23.10 -10.45
N ASP A 32 1.75 -23.50 -11.48
CA ASP A 32 2.06 -24.60 -12.39
C ASP A 32 2.95 -24.17 -13.57
N ARG A 33 3.13 -22.85 -13.77
CA ARG A 33 3.81 -22.24 -14.92
C ARG A 33 5.06 -21.46 -14.53
N VAL A 34 5.28 -21.17 -13.24
CA VAL A 34 6.45 -20.42 -12.77
C VAL A 34 7.16 -21.17 -11.66
N GLU A 35 8.50 -21.10 -11.67
CA GLU A 35 9.31 -21.57 -10.55
C GLU A 35 9.20 -20.57 -9.40
N VAL A 36 8.93 -21.06 -8.18
CA VAL A 36 8.89 -20.23 -6.97
C VAL A 36 9.86 -20.76 -5.93
N LEU A 37 10.75 -19.88 -5.51
CA LEU A 37 11.72 -20.14 -4.45
C LEU A 37 11.31 -19.36 -3.20
N TYR A 38 10.91 -20.08 -2.16
CA TYR A 38 10.63 -19.50 -0.84
C TYR A 38 11.89 -19.49 0.03
N GLY A 39 11.91 -18.63 1.06
CA GLY A 39 13.03 -18.56 2.00
C GLY A 39 14.34 -18.04 1.37
N THR A 40 14.26 -17.40 0.20
CA THR A 40 15.40 -16.82 -0.50
C THR A 40 15.19 -15.33 -0.73
N SER A 41 16.29 -14.58 -0.88
CA SER A 41 16.30 -13.18 -1.25
C SER A 41 17.47 -12.88 -2.19
N ILE A 42 17.46 -11.72 -2.86
CA ILE A 42 18.55 -11.29 -3.74
C ILE A 42 19.61 -10.58 -2.90
N GLN A 43 20.81 -11.12 -2.77
CA GLN A 43 21.88 -10.45 -2.03
C GLN A 43 22.62 -9.43 -2.89
N SER A 44 22.87 -9.77 -4.14
CA SER A 44 23.52 -8.87 -5.09
C SER A 44 23.08 -9.19 -6.51
N LEU A 45 23.28 -8.22 -7.41
CA LEU A 45 23.05 -8.43 -8.82
C LEU A 45 24.03 -7.60 -9.66
N VAL A 46 24.36 -8.12 -10.84
CA VAL A 46 25.16 -7.42 -11.85
C VAL A 46 24.42 -7.49 -13.18
N GLN A 47 24.34 -6.35 -13.88
CA GLN A 47 23.70 -6.26 -15.18
C GLN A 47 24.76 -6.13 -16.28
N ASN A 48 24.63 -6.91 -17.34
CA ASN A 48 25.47 -6.85 -18.53
C ASN A 48 24.60 -6.62 -19.78
N PRO A 49 25.21 -6.37 -20.96
CA PRO A 49 24.45 -6.25 -22.20
C PRO A 49 23.67 -7.50 -22.59
N ARG A 50 23.92 -8.68 -21.98
CA ARG A 50 23.25 -9.95 -22.30
C ARG A 50 22.25 -10.40 -21.24
N ASP A 51 22.59 -10.25 -19.96
CA ASP A 51 21.86 -10.84 -18.85
C ASP A 51 21.91 -9.99 -17.57
N VAL A 52 21.12 -10.41 -16.59
CA VAL A 52 21.20 -10.03 -15.18
C VAL A 52 21.64 -11.26 -14.41
N VAL A 53 22.80 -11.15 -13.75
CA VAL A 53 23.33 -12.18 -12.86
C VAL A 53 22.90 -11.85 -11.45
N VAL A 54 22.16 -12.74 -10.81
CA VAL A 54 21.61 -12.58 -9.46
C VAL A 54 22.27 -13.56 -8.52
N GLU A 55 22.80 -13.08 -7.40
CA GLU A 55 23.26 -13.91 -6.29
C GLU A 55 22.19 -13.97 -5.21
N LEU A 56 21.73 -15.19 -4.90
CA LEU A 56 20.69 -15.45 -3.92
C LEU A 56 21.28 -15.56 -2.52
N SER A 57 20.44 -15.42 -1.49
CA SER A 57 20.84 -15.57 -0.08
C SER A 57 21.38 -16.94 0.29
N THR A 58 21.14 -17.95 -0.55
CA THR A 58 21.71 -19.29 -0.46
C THR A 58 23.13 -19.40 -1.03
N GLY A 59 23.67 -18.33 -1.63
CA GLY A 59 24.93 -18.30 -2.36
C GLY A 59 24.83 -18.77 -3.81
N GLN A 60 23.67 -19.25 -4.26
CA GLN A 60 23.46 -19.66 -5.64
C GLN A 60 23.45 -18.44 -6.58
N ARG A 61 24.12 -18.57 -7.73
CA ARG A 61 24.07 -17.58 -8.81
C ARG A 61 23.17 -18.06 -9.95
N ARG A 62 22.33 -17.16 -10.45
CA ARG A 62 21.40 -17.42 -11.57
C ARG A 62 21.45 -16.29 -12.59
N HIS A 63 21.17 -16.64 -13.85
CA HIS A 63 21.18 -15.72 -14.99
C HIS A 63 19.76 -15.56 -15.52
N PHE A 64 19.35 -14.32 -15.81
CA PHE A 64 18.05 -13.99 -16.37
C PHE A 64 18.19 -12.92 -17.44
N ASP A 65 17.30 -12.88 -18.43
CA ASP A 65 17.31 -11.81 -19.43
C ASP A 65 16.92 -10.45 -18.84
N LEU A 66 15.96 -10.46 -17.90
CA LEU A 66 15.41 -9.28 -17.23
C LEU A 66 15.16 -9.58 -15.75
N LEU A 67 15.17 -8.53 -14.92
CA LEU A 67 14.78 -8.58 -13.52
C LEU A 67 13.64 -7.61 -13.24
N ILE A 68 12.54 -8.10 -12.66
CA ILE A 68 11.40 -7.27 -12.26
C ILE A 68 11.34 -7.20 -10.73
N GLY A 69 11.59 -6.03 -10.15
CA GLY A 69 11.49 -5.78 -8.71
C GLY A 69 10.05 -5.48 -8.30
N ALA A 70 9.43 -6.40 -7.56
CA ALA A 70 8.08 -6.28 -6.98
C ALA A 70 8.09 -6.45 -5.45
N ASP A 71 9.21 -6.10 -4.82
CA ASP A 71 9.58 -6.38 -3.43
C ASP A 71 9.16 -5.28 -2.43
N GLY A 72 8.13 -4.51 -2.79
CA GLY A 72 7.41 -3.63 -1.86
C GLY A 72 8.10 -2.29 -1.55
N LEU A 73 7.58 -1.59 -0.54
CA LEU A 73 8.04 -0.25 -0.18
C LEU A 73 9.55 -0.22 0.10
N HIS A 74 10.05 -1.18 0.88
CA HIS A 74 11.45 -1.34 1.25
C HIS A 74 12.24 -2.22 0.29
N SER A 75 12.14 -1.90 -1.01
CA SER A 75 12.70 -2.69 -2.11
C SER A 75 14.23 -2.78 -2.07
N GLN A 76 14.72 -4.01 -1.92
CA GLN A 76 16.12 -4.38 -2.05
C GLN A 76 16.59 -4.30 -3.51
N VAL A 77 15.73 -4.66 -4.48
CA VAL A 77 16.05 -4.51 -5.92
C VAL A 77 16.25 -3.04 -6.26
N ARG A 78 15.41 -2.14 -5.74
CA ARG A 78 15.59 -0.69 -5.91
C ARG A 78 16.93 -0.25 -5.32
N GLU A 79 17.27 -0.70 -4.13
CA GLU A 79 18.53 -0.34 -3.48
C GLU A 79 19.75 -0.77 -4.32
N LEU A 80 19.76 -2.03 -4.77
CA LEU A 80 20.86 -2.61 -5.55
C LEU A 80 21.03 -1.95 -6.93
N VAL A 81 19.95 -1.50 -7.57
CA VAL A 81 20.00 -0.96 -8.94
C VAL A 81 20.01 0.56 -9.00
N PHE A 82 19.24 1.23 -8.14
CA PHE A 82 18.99 2.66 -8.20
C PHE A 82 19.69 3.44 -7.08
N GLY A 83 20.01 2.78 -5.96
CA GLY A 83 20.66 3.35 -4.78
C GLY A 83 19.74 3.39 -3.55
N GLY A 84 20.29 3.86 -2.42
CA GLY A 84 19.61 3.80 -1.12
C GLY A 84 18.23 4.48 -1.08
N GLU A 85 17.30 3.86 -0.33
CA GLU A 85 15.89 4.23 -0.21
C GLU A 85 15.64 5.71 0.11
N ALA A 86 16.47 6.31 0.97
CA ALA A 86 16.33 7.70 1.40
C ALA A 86 16.32 8.72 0.25
N GLN A 87 16.83 8.37 -0.92
CA GLN A 87 16.80 9.21 -2.12
C GLN A 87 15.40 9.29 -2.77
N PHE A 88 14.57 8.26 -2.57
CA PHE A 88 13.30 8.09 -3.27
C PHE A 88 12.10 8.17 -2.32
N GLU A 89 12.32 7.84 -1.05
CA GLU A 89 11.25 7.78 -0.07
C GLU A 89 10.87 9.18 0.44
N LYS A 90 9.59 9.51 0.27
CA LYS A 90 8.98 10.72 0.81
C LYS A 90 8.11 10.36 2.02
N TYR A 91 8.65 10.58 3.21
CA TYR A 91 7.92 10.42 4.47
C TYR A 91 6.82 11.48 4.60
N LEU A 92 5.59 11.05 4.89
CA LEU A 92 4.44 11.95 5.01
C LEU A 92 4.15 12.42 6.45
N GLY A 93 4.99 12.05 7.43
CA GLY A 93 4.86 12.51 8.81
C GLY A 93 3.86 11.73 9.66
N TYR A 94 3.57 10.49 9.27
CA TYR A 94 2.67 9.59 9.99
C TYR A 94 3.24 8.19 10.07
N VAL A 95 2.86 7.48 11.12
CA VAL A 95 3.06 6.04 11.28
C VAL A 95 1.68 5.39 11.28
N ALA A 96 1.60 4.23 10.64
CA ALA A 96 0.42 3.40 10.61
C ALA A 96 0.74 2.02 11.19
N ALA A 97 -0.18 1.51 11.99
CA ALA A 97 -0.12 0.15 12.49
C ALA A 97 -1.48 -0.52 12.34
N SER A 98 -1.49 -1.81 12.05
CA SER A 98 -2.73 -2.58 12.02
C SER A 98 -2.50 -3.99 12.53
N PHE A 99 -3.55 -4.53 13.14
CA PHE A 99 -3.57 -5.91 13.60
C PHE A 99 -5.01 -6.43 13.58
N VAL A 100 -5.14 -7.75 13.63
CA VAL A 100 -6.42 -8.44 13.71
C VAL A 100 -6.50 -9.17 15.05
N ALA A 101 -7.67 -9.14 15.68
CA ALA A 101 -7.94 -9.92 16.88
C ALA A 101 -9.32 -10.57 16.80
N ASN A 102 -9.48 -11.69 17.50
CA ASN A 102 -10.76 -12.39 17.64
C ASN A 102 -11.47 -11.97 18.94
N GLY A 103 -12.79 -12.18 19.00
CA GLY A 103 -13.58 -12.09 20.23
C GLY A 103 -13.67 -10.67 20.79
N TYR A 104 -13.60 -9.65 19.93
CA TYR A 104 -13.80 -8.27 20.31
C TYR A 104 -15.31 -7.97 20.38
N PRO A 105 -15.84 -7.42 21.49
CA PRO A 105 -17.29 -7.31 21.72
C PRO A 105 -17.96 -6.27 20.83
N HIS A 106 -17.26 -5.21 20.43
CA HIS A 106 -17.84 -4.14 19.62
C HIS A 106 -17.70 -4.42 18.12
N ARG A 107 -18.74 -5.06 17.55
CA ARG A 107 -18.80 -5.48 16.14
C ARG A 107 -19.94 -4.79 15.39
N ASP A 108 -19.70 -3.56 14.98
CA ASP A 108 -20.58 -2.87 14.03
C ASP A 108 -20.33 -3.42 12.63
N GLU A 109 -21.10 -4.43 12.23
CA GLU A 109 -20.97 -5.09 10.93
C GLU A 109 -21.12 -4.07 9.78
N ALA A 110 -20.33 -4.28 8.72
CA ALA A 110 -20.26 -3.41 7.54
C ALA A 110 -19.94 -1.92 7.82
N THR A 111 -19.47 -1.59 9.02
CA THR A 111 -19.25 -0.21 9.47
C THR A 111 -17.79 0.01 9.86
N TYR A 112 -17.16 1.01 9.22
CA TYR A 112 -15.87 1.54 9.66
C TYR A 112 -16.08 2.59 10.74
N VAL A 113 -15.67 2.28 11.98
CA VAL A 113 -15.76 3.17 13.14
C VAL A 113 -14.37 3.74 13.43
N SER A 114 -14.27 5.04 13.65
CA SER A 114 -13.00 5.73 13.88
C SER A 114 -13.13 6.72 15.03
N PHE A 115 -12.17 6.69 15.94
CA PHE A 115 -12.00 7.62 17.04
C PHE A 115 -10.71 8.43 16.82
N ALA A 116 -10.83 9.75 16.78
CA ALA A 116 -9.74 10.64 16.45
C ALA A 116 -9.44 11.63 17.57
N ARG A 117 -8.16 11.92 17.76
CA ARG A 117 -7.60 12.99 18.59
C ARG A 117 -6.57 13.79 17.78
N PRO A 118 -6.15 14.98 18.23
CA PRO A 118 -5.16 15.74 17.50
C PRO A 118 -3.91 14.91 17.22
N GLY A 119 -3.62 14.72 15.92
CA GLY A 119 -2.48 13.99 15.41
C GLY A 119 -2.52 12.48 15.62
N ARG A 120 -3.68 11.86 15.92
CA ARG A 120 -3.80 10.40 15.97
C ARG A 120 -5.24 9.90 15.87
N GLN A 121 -5.40 8.67 15.47
CA GLN A 121 -6.70 8.01 15.49
C GLN A 121 -6.53 6.49 15.62
N ILE A 122 -7.59 5.87 16.12
CA ILE A 122 -7.79 4.43 16.13
C ILE A 122 -9.11 4.15 15.44
N SER A 123 -9.11 3.16 14.57
CA SER A 123 -10.30 2.71 13.88
C SER A 123 -10.45 1.20 14.00
N ARG A 124 -11.69 0.74 13.93
CA ARG A 124 -12.04 -0.67 13.88
C ARG A 124 -13.00 -0.99 12.76
N TYR A 125 -12.91 -2.21 12.27
CA TYR A 125 -13.80 -2.77 11.27
C TYR A 125 -14.05 -4.26 11.57
N ALA A 126 -15.33 -4.66 11.59
CA ALA A 126 -15.72 -6.05 11.76
C ALA A 126 -15.42 -6.85 10.49
N MET A 127 -14.68 -7.95 10.64
CA MET A 127 -14.39 -8.91 9.58
C MET A 127 -15.23 -10.18 9.74
N ARG A 128 -15.17 -11.09 8.77
CA ARG A 128 -15.86 -12.40 8.87
C ARG A 128 -15.28 -13.23 10.04
N GLU A 129 -16.01 -14.28 10.42
CA GLU A 129 -15.54 -15.30 11.38
C GLU A 129 -15.18 -14.75 12.78
N GLY A 130 -15.85 -13.69 13.22
CA GLY A 130 -15.62 -13.13 14.56
C GLY A 130 -14.32 -12.31 14.71
N LEU A 131 -13.59 -12.11 13.61
CA LEU A 131 -12.38 -11.28 13.58
C LEU A 131 -12.70 -9.79 13.50
N SER A 132 -11.87 -8.97 14.13
CA SER A 132 -11.92 -7.50 14.06
C SER A 132 -10.56 -6.96 13.67
N ALA A 133 -10.53 -6.10 12.65
CA ALA A 133 -9.32 -5.38 12.25
C ALA A 133 -9.25 -4.01 12.94
N PHE A 134 -8.07 -3.67 13.40
CA PHE A 134 -7.77 -2.37 14.00
C PHE A 134 -6.73 -1.64 13.15
N LEU A 135 -6.95 -0.35 12.93
CA LEU A 135 -6.01 0.55 12.26
C LEU A 135 -5.71 1.72 13.18
N LEU A 136 -4.44 1.88 13.52
CA LEU A 136 -3.92 2.98 14.32
C LEU A 136 -3.06 3.84 13.42
N VAL A 137 -3.35 5.14 13.35
CA VAL A 137 -2.55 6.09 12.59
C VAL A 137 -2.24 7.28 13.46
N PHE A 138 -0.97 7.69 13.50
CA PHE A 138 -0.56 8.82 14.30
C PHE A 138 0.54 9.64 13.61
N ALA A 139 0.47 10.94 13.81
CA ALA A 139 1.51 11.86 13.40
C ALA A 139 2.77 11.64 14.24
N GLU A 140 3.91 11.62 13.56
CA GLU A 140 5.22 11.51 14.17
C GLU A 140 6.22 12.37 13.38
N THR A 141 6.95 13.22 14.10
CA THR A 141 7.99 14.05 13.52
C THR A 141 9.25 13.21 13.36
N GLY A 142 9.78 13.13 12.14
CA GLY A 142 10.87 12.21 11.81
C GLY A 142 10.39 10.77 11.70
N LYS A 143 11.24 9.92 11.11
CA LYS A 143 10.95 8.48 11.02
C LYS A 143 11.31 7.82 12.37
N PRO A 144 10.45 6.95 12.91
CA PRO A 144 10.79 6.19 14.10
C PRO A 144 11.99 5.28 13.80
N ALA A 145 13.00 5.31 14.66
CA ALA A 145 14.14 4.39 14.61
C ALA A 145 13.76 3.06 15.28
N ILE A 146 12.69 2.42 14.80
CA ILE A 146 12.22 1.12 15.28
C ILE A 146 12.46 0.12 14.16
N ALA A 147 13.21 -0.94 14.46
CA ALA A 147 13.47 -2.00 13.48
C ALA A 147 12.15 -2.70 13.07
N VAL A 148 12.05 -3.06 11.79
CA VAL A 148 10.85 -3.71 11.22
C VAL A 148 10.49 -5.01 11.95
N HIS A 149 11.49 -5.74 12.47
CA HIS A 149 11.29 -7.01 13.18
C HIS A 149 11.15 -6.86 14.71
N ASP A 150 11.30 -5.65 15.27
CA ASP A 150 11.16 -5.41 16.71
C ASP A 150 9.70 -5.15 17.11
N VAL A 151 8.90 -6.22 17.08
CA VAL A 151 7.46 -6.17 17.42
C VAL A 151 7.24 -5.65 18.84
N ALA A 152 8.15 -5.92 19.78
CA ALA A 152 8.03 -5.47 21.16
C ALA A 152 8.13 -3.93 21.26
N ALA A 153 9.12 -3.34 20.59
CA ALA A 153 9.26 -1.88 20.51
C ALA A 153 8.09 -1.22 19.78
N GLN A 154 7.59 -1.84 18.70
CA GLN A 154 6.40 -1.36 17.98
C GLN A 154 5.16 -1.35 18.88
N LYS A 155 4.88 -2.46 19.59
CA LYS A 155 3.76 -2.52 20.56
C LYS A 155 3.93 -1.49 21.68
N ALA A 156 5.13 -1.34 22.23
CA ALA A 156 5.42 -0.33 23.24
C ALA A 156 5.17 1.10 22.73
N ARG A 157 5.57 1.40 21.48
CA ARG A 157 5.32 2.70 20.84
C ARG A 157 3.83 3.00 20.74
N LEU A 158 3.03 2.02 20.32
CA LEU A 158 1.57 2.16 20.23
C LEU A 158 0.94 2.40 21.61
N ARG A 159 1.33 1.61 22.62
CA ARG A 159 0.81 1.82 23.99
C ARG A 159 1.11 3.23 24.49
N THR A 160 2.34 3.69 24.38
CA THR A 160 2.72 5.06 24.80
C THR A 160 1.95 6.12 24.05
N ARG A 161 1.77 5.97 22.73
CA ARG A 161 1.12 6.99 21.90
C ARG A 161 -0.37 7.15 22.20
N PHE A 162 -1.02 6.06 22.61
CA PHE A 162 -2.47 5.97 22.79
C PHE A 162 -2.91 5.77 24.26
N ALA A 163 -1.97 5.75 25.22
CA ALA A 163 -2.23 5.39 26.64
C ALA A 163 -3.36 6.17 27.32
N HIS A 164 -3.51 7.45 26.98
CA HIS A 164 -4.47 8.36 27.64
C HIS A 164 -5.70 8.63 26.79
N ASP A 165 -5.91 7.84 25.74
CA ASP A 165 -7.07 7.96 24.88
C ASP A 165 -8.23 7.19 25.50
N GLY A 166 -9.39 7.84 25.59
CA GLY A 166 -10.62 7.22 26.06
C GLY A 166 -11.26 6.34 24.99
N TRP A 167 -12.60 6.29 24.99
CA TRP A 167 -13.37 5.41 24.10
C TRP A 167 -12.96 3.94 24.34
N GLU A 168 -12.87 3.14 23.29
CA GLU A 168 -12.52 1.72 23.32
C GLU A 168 -10.99 1.50 23.29
N THR A 169 -10.18 2.57 23.31
CA THR A 169 -8.72 2.48 23.15
C THR A 169 -8.05 1.52 24.15
N PRO A 170 -8.35 1.54 25.47
CA PRO A 170 -7.74 0.60 26.40
C PRO A 170 -8.03 -0.87 26.07
N GLU A 171 -9.25 -1.17 25.62
CA GLU A 171 -9.64 -2.53 25.25
C GLU A 171 -8.97 -2.99 23.95
N ILE A 172 -8.88 -2.09 22.96
CA ILE A 172 -8.15 -2.34 21.70
C ILE A 172 -6.67 -2.61 21.99
N LEU A 173 -6.03 -1.80 22.84
CA LEU A 173 -4.63 -1.99 23.23
C LEU A 173 -4.42 -3.29 24.02
N ALA A 174 -5.40 -3.76 24.81
CA ALA A 174 -5.30 -5.07 25.45
C ALA A 174 -5.27 -6.22 24.43
N ARG A 175 -5.95 -6.08 23.28
CA ARG A 175 -5.91 -7.09 22.20
C ARG A 175 -4.64 -7.08 21.38
N LEU A 176 -3.94 -5.94 21.34
CA LEU A 176 -2.63 -5.82 20.69
C LEU A 176 -1.62 -6.81 21.29
N ASP A 177 -1.72 -7.10 22.58
CA ASP A 177 -0.80 -8.00 23.29
C ASP A 177 -0.90 -9.42 22.75
N THR A 178 -2.13 -9.88 22.52
CA THR A 178 -2.45 -11.21 21.99
C THR A 178 -2.44 -11.30 20.47
N ALA A 179 -2.22 -10.18 19.76
CA ALA A 179 -2.19 -10.18 18.31
C ALA A 179 -0.98 -10.97 17.79
N HIS A 180 -1.25 -11.95 16.92
CA HIS A 180 -0.25 -12.79 16.26
C HIS A 180 0.60 -12.02 15.26
N GLU A 181 -0.03 -11.11 14.52
CA GLU A 181 0.62 -10.27 13.52
C GLU A 181 0.34 -8.80 13.80
N LEU A 182 1.39 -8.00 13.71
CA LEU A 182 1.33 -6.54 13.76
C LEU A 182 2.00 -5.99 12.51
N TYR A 183 1.23 -5.28 11.71
CA TYR A 183 1.79 -4.35 10.75
C TYR A 183 2.14 -3.05 11.48
N PHE A 184 3.34 -2.54 11.27
CA PHE A 184 3.78 -1.24 11.77
C PHE A 184 4.76 -0.65 10.77
N ASP A 185 4.44 0.51 10.22
CA ASP A 185 5.32 1.18 9.26
C ASP A 185 5.03 2.67 9.18
N THR A 186 5.98 3.41 8.63
CA THR A 186 5.81 4.78 8.18
C THR A 186 4.82 4.88 7.03
N VAL A 187 4.08 6.00 7.00
CA VAL A 187 3.28 6.39 5.85
C VAL A 187 4.20 7.17 4.91
N SER A 188 4.69 6.47 3.88
CA SER A 188 5.64 7.01 2.91
C SER A 188 5.18 6.79 1.48
N GLN A 189 5.73 7.59 0.57
CA GLN A 189 5.64 7.38 -0.87
C GLN A 189 7.01 7.05 -1.45
N ILE A 190 7.05 6.34 -2.57
CA ILE A 190 8.26 6.21 -3.39
C ILE A 190 8.12 7.10 -4.61
N ARG A 191 9.04 8.04 -4.79
CA ARG A 191 9.09 8.93 -5.95
C ARG A 191 10.44 8.79 -6.63
N MET A 192 10.43 8.23 -7.83
CA MET A 192 11.64 7.97 -8.61
C MET A 192 11.61 8.73 -9.95
N PRO A 193 12.77 9.23 -10.43
CA PRO A 193 12.87 9.88 -11.72
C PRO A 193 12.66 8.91 -12.90
N GLY A 194 12.93 7.62 -12.69
CA GLY A 194 12.73 6.53 -13.64
C GLY A 194 12.46 5.22 -12.89
N TRP A 195 11.69 4.31 -13.46
CA TRP A 195 11.37 3.01 -12.84
C TRP A 195 12.13 1.85 -13.45
N THR A 196 12.96 2.14 -14.46
CA THR A 196 13.73 1.15 -15.20
C THR A 196 15.18 1.60 -15.32
N ARG A 197 16.10 0.65 -15.34
CA ARG A 197 17.54 0.89 -15.53
C ARG A 197 18.19 -0.37 -16.09
N GLY A 198 18.71 -0.27 -17.31
CA GLY A 198 19.28 -1.42 -18.01
C GLY A 198 18.22 -2.50 -18.24
N ARG A 199 18.48 -3.70 -17.73
CA ARG A 199 17.61 -4.89 -17.82
C ARG A 199 16.68 -5.06 -16.61
N THR A 200 16.67 -4.07 -15.70
CA THR A 200 15.83 -4.11 -14.50
C THR A 200 14.70 -3.10 -14.58
N ALA A 201 13.49 -3.52 -14.21
CA ALA A 201 12.32 -2.67 -14.01
C ALA A 201 11.70 -2.88 -12.63
N LEU A 202 11.11 -1.83 -12.06
CA LEU A 202 10.38 -1.89 -10.80
C LEU A 202 8.87 -1.75 -11.03
N VAL A 203 8.07 -2.44 -10.22
CA VAL A 203 6.60 -2.40 -10.28
C VAL A 203 5.99 -2.29 -8.88
N GLY A 204 4.81 -1.69 -8.80
CA GLY A 204 4.07 -1.52 -7.55
C GLY A 204 4.80 -0.62 -6.56
N ASP A 205 4.74 -0.97 -5.27
CA ASP A 205 5.28 -0.13 -4.19
C ASP A 205 6.80 0.06 -4.29
N ALA A 206 7.53 -0.86 -4.93
CA ALA A 206 8.97 -0.73 -5.18
C ALA A 206 9.30 0.49 -6.06
N ALA A 207 8.42 0.83 -7.00
CA ALA A 207 8.61 1.91 -7.97
C ALA A 207 7.87 3.21 -7.59
N TYR A 208 6.63 3.07 -7.08
CA TYR A 208 5.70 4.21 -6.97
C TYR A 208 4.66 4.04 -5.87
N SER A 209 5.06 3.58 -4.69
CA SER A 209 4.12 3.45 -3.58
C SER A 209 3.32 4.75 -3.35
N PRO A 210 1.97 4.70 -3.35
CA PRO A 210 1.13 5.88 -3.19
C PRO A 210 0.96 6.32 -1.73
N SER A 211 1.55 5.57 -0.79
CA SER A 211 1.28 5.52 0.65
C SER A 211 0.06 4.71 1.06
N LEU A 212 0.11 4.11 2.25
CA LEU A 212 -0.98 3.31 2.82
C LEU A 212 -2.32 4.07 2.86
N LEU A 213 -2.27 5.39 3.10
CA LEU A 213 -3.45 6.23 3.21
C LEU A 213 -4.19 6.43 1.86
N ALA A 214 -3.52 6.17 0.74
CA ALA A 214 -4.16 6.19 -0.57
C ALA A 214 -5.11 5.00 -0.78
N GLY A 215 -4.91 3.87 -0.06
CA GLY A 215 -5.77 2.69 -0.15
C GLY A 215 -5.77 1.97 -1.50
N ALA A 216 -4.86 2.33 -2.42
CA ALA A 216 -4.87 1.88 -3.82
C ALA A 216 -3.60 1.12 -4.24
N GLY A 217 -2.68 0.82 -3.32
CA GLY A 217 -1.38 0.20 -3.64
C GLY A 217 -1.50 -1.10 -4.43
N ALA A 218 -2.38 -2.02 -4.00
CA ALA A 218 -2.61 -3.28 -4.72
C ALA A 218 -3.20 -3.07 -6.13
N ALA A 219 -4.11 -2.11 -6.29
CA ALA A 219 -4.68 -1.79 -7.60
C ALA A 219 -3.62 -1.21 -8.54
N PHE A 220 -2.73 -0.34 -8.04
CA PHE A 220 -1.63 0.22 -8.83
C PHE A 220 -0.56 -0.83 -9.14
N ALA A 221 -0.29 -1.77 -8.23
CA ALA A 221 0.59 -2.90 -8.52
C ALA A 221 0.04 -3.78 -9.66
N MET A 222 -1.26 -4.10 -9.64
CA MET A 222 -1.92 -4.85 -10.71
C MET A 222 -1.90 -4.10 -12.04
N LEU A 223 -2.23 -2.80 -12.02
CA LEU A 223 -2.17 -1.93 -13.20
C LEU A 223 -0.74 -1.83 -13.78
N GLY A 224 0.24 -1.71 -12.90
CA GLY A 224 1.66 -1.70 -13.22
C GLY A 224 2.11 -2.98 -13.90
N ALA A 225 1.80 -4.12 -13.29
CA ALA A 225 2.13 -5.44 -13.81
C ALA A 225 1.50 -5.67 -15.19
N TYR A 226 0.21 -5.35 -15.35
CA TYR A 226 -0.48 -5.45 -16.63
C TYR A 226 0.17 -4.59 -17.71
N THR A 227 0.45 -3.32 -17.39
CA THR A 227 1.02 -2.39 -18.37
C THR A 227 2.42 -2.82 -18.79
N LEU A 228 3.29 -3.19 -17.83
CA LEU A 228 4.64 -3.65 -18.12
C LEU A 228 4.63 -4.91 -19.00
N ALA A 229 3.82 -5.91 -18.65
CA ALA A 229 3.68 -7.14 -19.43
C ALA A 229 3.17 -6.86 -20.84
N ARG A 230 2.19 -5.96 -20.98
CA ARG A 230 1.64 -5.56 -22.28
C ARG A 230 2.66 -4.85 -23.16
N GLU A 231 3.43 -3.89 -22.63
CA GLU A 231 4.45 -3.21 -23.43
C GLU A 231 5.59 -4.15 -23.81
N LEU A 232 5.97 -5.09 -22.93
CA LEU A 232 6.95 -6.14 -23.26
C LEU A 232 6.43 -7.04 -24.39
N HIS A 233 5.16 -7.43 -24.34
CA HIS A 233 4.53 -8.23 -25.39
C HIS A 233 4.44 -7.47 -26.71
N ALA A 234 3.98 -6.22 -26.71
CA ALA A 234 3.86 -5.37 -27.90
C ALA A 234 5.20 -5.01 -28.54
N ALA A 235 6.29 -5.12 -27.78
CA ALA A 235 7.65 -4.91 -28.27
C ALA A 235 8.36 -6.23 -28.63
N ASP A 236 7.66 -7.37 -28.70
CA ASP A 236 8.24 -8.70 -28.96
C ASP A 236 9.42 -9.03 -28.03
N GLY A 237 9.35 -8.60 -26.77
CA GLY A 237 10.41 -8.79 -25.77
C GLY A 237 11.54 -7.75 -25.82
N ASP A 238 11.51 -6.77 -26.73
CA ASP A 238 12.48 -5.66 -26.75
C ASP A 238 12.24 -4.71 -25.57
N PHE A 239 12.90 -5.01 -24.45
CA PHE A 239 12.82 -4.22 -23.22
C PHE A 239 13.28 -2.78 -23.39
N ALA A 240 14.20 -2.50 -24.33
CA ALA A 240 14.68 -1.14 -24.56
C ALA A 240 13.58 -0.23 -25.13
N ARG A 241 12.62 -0.81 -25.86
CA ARG A 241 11.40 -0.13 -26.31
C ARG A 241 10.27 -0.21 -25.28
N ALA A 242 10.09 -1.36 -24.63
CA ALA A 242 8.98 -1.59 -23.71
C ALA A 242 9.07 -0.77 -22.42
N PHE A 243 10.27 -0.63 -21.84
CA PHE A 243 10.47 0.04 -20.56
C PHE A 243 10.11 1.54 -20.58
N PRO A 244 10.55 2.33 -21.58
CA PRO A 244 10.07 3.71 -21.73
C PRO A 244 8.56 3.78 -21.91
N ALA A 245 7.96 2.92 -22.75
CA ALA A 245 6.53 2.93 -23.00
C ALA A 245 5.70 2.60 -21.75
N TYR A 246 6.19 1.67 -20.92
CA TYR A 246 5.60 1.34 -19.62
C TYR A 246 5.56 2.56 -18.71
N GLU A 247 6.68 3.28 -18.63
CA GLU A 247 6.81 4.45 -17.79
C GLU A 247 5.94 5.62 -18.29
N ASP A 248 6.01 5.93 -19.58
CA ASP A 248 5.26 7.03 -20.19
C ASP A 248 3.75 6.90 -19.98
N ARG A 249 3.23 5.68 -20.09
CA ARG A 249 1.79 5.42 -19.93
C ARG A 249 1.31 5.61 -18.51
N LEU A 250 2.11 5.24 -17.50
CA LEU A 250 1.68 5.23 -16.11
C LEU A 250 2.10 6.46 -15.32
N ARG A 251 3.25 7.07 -15.65
CA ARG A 251 3.89 8.13 -14.84
C ARG A 251 2.94 9.28 -14.52
N ALA A 252 2.25 9.82 -15.52
CA ALA A 252 1.34 10.94 -15.31
C ALA A 252 0.17 10.58 -14.37
N PHE A 253 -0.42 9.40 -14.52
CA PHE A 253 -1.51 8.92 -13.66
C PHE A 253 -1.02 8.71 -12.22
N ILE A 254 0.06 7.95 -12.05
CA ILE A 254 0.63 7.62 -10.75
C ILE A 254 1.02 8.89 -9.97
N LEU A 255 1.66 9.87 -10.62
CA LEU A 255 2.05 11.12 -9.96
C LEU A 255 0.83 11.91 -9.48
N ARG A 256 -0.24 11.98 -10.26
CA ARG A 256 -1.50 12.63 -9.82
C ARG A 256 -2.08 11.94 -8.59
N GLN A 257 -2.09 10.61 -8.57
CA GLN A 257 -2.61 9.84 -7.44
C GLN A 257 -1.73 10.02 -6.19
N GLN A 258 -0.41 10.05 -6.34
CA GLN A 258 0.51 10.36 -5.25
C GLN A 258 0.32 11.78 -4.71
N ASP A 259 0.11 12.78 -5.57
CA ASP A 259 -0.15 14.16 -5.14
C ASP A 259 -1.50 14.31 -4.43
N ALA A 260 -2.53 13.61 -4.91
CA ALA A 260 -3.82 13.54 -4.24
C ALA A 260 -3.71 12.91 -2.84
N ALA A 261 -2.93 11.82 -2.71
CA ALA A 261 -2.70 11.15 -1.43
C ALA A 261 -2.00 12.06 -0.40
N VAL A 262 -1.03 12.88 -0.82
CA VAL A 262 -0.36 13.86 0.07
C VAL A 262 -1.38 14.87 0.63
N ARG A 263 -2.28 15.37 -0.23
CA ARG A 263 -3.34 16.31 0.19
C ARG A 263 -4.32 15.64 1.17
N PHE A 264 -4.63 14.37 0.96
CA PHE A 264 -5.52 13.60 1.82
C PHE A 264 -4.91 13.23 3.18
N ALA A 265 -3.61 12.93 3.25
CA ALA A 265 -2.96 12.53 4.50
C ALA A 265 -3.13 13.57 5.62
N GLY A 266 -3.03 14.86 5.28
CA GLY A 266 -3.22 15.97 6.22
C GLY A 266 -4.65 16.10 6.76
N SER A 267 -5.66 15.77 5.96
CA SER A 267 -7.07 15.80 6.39
C SER A 267 -7.49 14.52 7.12
N PHE A 268 -6.85 13.39 6.83
CA PHE A 268 -7.15 12.11 7.46
C PHE A 268 -6.77 12.08 8.95
N THR A 269 -5.58 12.57 9.29
CA THR A 269 -5.12 12.67 10.70
C THR A 269 -4.75 14.11 11.07
N PRO A 270 -5.73 15.01 11.24
CA PRO A 270 -5.47 16.41 11.54
C PRO A 270 -4.69 16.59 12.84
N ARG A 271 -3.64 17.42 12.81
CA ARG A 271 -2.79 17.69 13.98
C ARG A 271 -3.38 18.72 14.95
N SER A 272 -4.45 19.43 14.57
CA SER A 272 -5.08 20.49 15.36
C SER A 272 -6.54 20.19 15.73
N PRO A 273 -7.04 20.72 16.86
CA PRO A 273 -8.46 20.60 17.24
C PRO A 273 -9.42 21.18 16.19
N MET A 274 -9.08 22.33 15.60
CA MET A 274 -9.85 22.95 14.51
C MET A 274 -9.92 22.02 13.28
N GLY A 275 -8.78 21.41 12.92
CA GLY A 275 -8.73 20.47 11.80
C GLY A 275 -9.57 19.21 12.03
N LEU A 276 -9.63 18.72 13.27
CA LEU A 276 -10.53 17.62 13.65
C LEU A 276 -11.99 18.01 13.55
N LEU A 277 -12.35 19.21 14.01
CA LEU A 277 -13.72 19.71 13.89
C LEU A 277 -14.17 19.77 12.43
N LEU A 278 -13.31 20.30 11.55
CA LEU A 278 -13.54 20.31 10.11
C LEU A 278 -13.70 18.90 9.54
N ARG A 279 -12.81 17.97 9.93
CA ARG A 279 -12.92 16.55 9.53
C ARG A 279 -14.24 15.94 9.98
N HIS A 280 -14.68 16.17 11.23
CA HIS A 280 -15.95 15.66 11.74
C HIS A 280 -17.12 16.20 10.91
N GLY A 281 -17.10 17.49 10.57
CA GLY A 281 -18.08 18.10 9.67
C GLY A 281 -18.12 17.41 8.31
N VAL A 282 -16.97 17.19 7.68
CA VAL A 282 -16.87 16.50 6.37
C VAL A 282 -17.34 15.05 6.45
N VAL A 283 -16.90 14.29 7.47
CA VAL A 283 -17.31 12.88 7.64
C VAL A 283 -18.82 12.76 7.88
N ASN A 284 -19.38 13.65 8.69
CA ASN A 284 -20.83 13.69 8.93
C ASN A 284 -21.60 14.03 7.65
N LEU A 285 -21.07 14.95 6.83
CA LEU A 285 -21.65 15.28 5.54
C LEU A 285 -21.56 14.09 4.56
N MET A 286 -20.47 13.31 4.59
CA MET A 286 -20.31 12.10 3.78
C MET A 286 -21.25 10.95 4.19
N ASN A 287 -21.79 10.96 5.42
CA ASN A 287 -22.82 10.00 5.82
C ASN A 287 -24.17 10.28 5.14
N VAL A 288 -24.38 11.47 4.56
CA VAL A 288 -25.52 11.74 3.69
C VAL A 288 -25.26 11.10 2.34
N THR A 289 -25.98 10.04 2.00
CA THR A 289 -25.65 9.12 0.89
C THR A 289 -25.43 9.81 -0.45
N GLN A 290 -26.25 10.82 -0.79
CA GLN A 290 -26.12 11.57 -2.04
C GLN A 290 -24.86 12.43 -2.08
N ILE A 291 -24.53 13.11 -0.97
CA ILE A 291 -23.36 13.98 -0.86
C ILE A 291 -22.09 13.14 -0.76
N GLY A 292 -22.13 12.06 0.02
CA GLY A 292 -21.07 11.06 0.11
C GLY A 292 -20.75 10.42 -1.24
N ALA A 293 -21.77 10.02 -2.02
CA ALA A 293 -21.57 9.45 -3.35
C ALA A 293 -20.98 10.48 -4.33
N TRP A 294 -21.42 11.73 -4.29
CA TRP A 294 -20.87 12.81 -5.13
C TRP A 294 -19.40 13.11 -4.79
N LEU A 295 -19.07 13.25 -3.50
CA LEU A 295 -17.70 13.45 -3.03
C LEU A 295 -16.80 12.25 -3.38
N ALA A 296 -17.28 11.02 -3.16
CA ALA A 296 -16.57 9.81 -3.51
C ALA A 296 -16.30 9.71 -5.01
N ARG A 297 -17.27 10.03 -5.88
CA ARG A 297 -17.05 10.09 -7.34
C ARG A 297 -16.00 11.12 -7.73
N ARG A 298 -15.98 12.28 -7.08
CA ARG A 298 -14.97 13.31 -7.36
C ARG A 298 -13.57 12.91 -6.88
N MET A 299 -13.49 12.11 -5.81
CA MET A 299 -12.22 11.60 -5.26
C MET A 299 -11.71 10.34 -5.98
N LEU A 300 -12.60 9.49 -6.48
CA LEU A 300 -12.28 8.18 -7.08
C LEU A 300 -12.47 8.14 -8.60
N GLY A 301 -12.99 9.21 -9.21
CA GLY A 301 -13.36 9.26 -10.62
C GLY A 301 -12.20 9.38 -11.60
N ASP A 302 -10.96 9.51 -11.12
CA ASP A 302 -9.78 9.49 -12.00
C ASP A 302 -9.50 8.02 -12.39
N THR A 303 -10.09 7.60 -13.51
CA THR A 303 -9.90 6.27 -14.08
C THR A 303 -8.67 6.26 -14.96
N PHE A 304 -7.84 5.22 -14.83
CA PHE A 304 -6.79 4.98 -15.81
C PHE A 304 -7.45 4.58 -17.14
N PRO A 305 -7.17 5.29 -18.25
CA PRO A 305 -7.68 4.90 -19.56
C PRO A 305 -6.94 3.64 -19.99
N PHE A 306 -7.59 2.48 -19.86
CA PHE A 306 -7.11 1.29 -20.54
C PHE A 306 -7.25 1.51 -22.04
N PRO A 307 -6.21 1.27 -22.84
CA PRO A 307 -6.36 1.21 -24.28
C PRO A 307 -7.40 0.15 -24.62
N ASP A 308 -8.37 0.48 -25.48
CA ASP A 308 -9.41 -0.42 -26.00
C ASP A 308 -8.81 -1.46 -26.95
N ASP A 309 -7.83 -2.24 -26.48
CA ASP A 309 -7.25 -3.33 -27.24
C ASP A 309 -7.64 -4.63 -26.54
N HIS A 310 -8.65 -5.29 -27.12
CA HIS A 310 -8.91 -6.69 -26.88
C HIS A 310 -7.64 -7.47 -27.28
N LEU A 311 -6.80 -7.81 -26.31
CA LEU A 311 -5.76 -8.82 -26.47
C LEU A 311 -6.48 -10.13 -26.87
N ARG A 312 -6.48 -10.42 -28.18
CA ARG A 312 -6.83 -11.70 -28.77
C ARG A 312 -5.59 -12.57 -28.88
#